data_AF-A0A9X6GBT0-F1
#
_entry.id   AF-A0A9X6GBT0-F1
#
_cell.length_a   1.000
_cell.length_b   1.000
_cell.length_c   1.000
_cell.angle_alpha   90.00
_cell.angle_beta   90.00
_cell.angle_gamma   90.00
#
_symmetry.space_group_name_H-M   'P 1'
#
loop_
_entity.id
_entity.type
_entity.pdbx_description
1 polymer ?
#
loop_
_entity_poly.entity_id
_entity_poly.type
_entity_poly.pdbx_seq_one_letter_code
_entity_poly.pdbx_strand_id
1 'polypeptide(L)'
;NPHDALSKHCKKDGVAFCEVIDSLGRTQEKKFINEGNLYRLLVKSKLPQAEQFEKWVFDEVLPSIRKHGAYMTPPTINALLQDPDLLISLASQLKDEQLARQVAEQNNLMLTQQVAENASKITYLDQILQSKDTVTVSQIAADYGLSAVRLNKILKDEKVQYKVN
;
A
#
# COMPACT_ATOMS: atom_id res chain seq x y z
N ASN A 1 24.46 -16.93 21.15
CA ASN A 1 24.69 -16.71 19.71
C ASN A 1 23.40 -16.13 19.10
N PRO A 2 23.42 -14.93 18.51
CA PRO A 2 22.22 -14.29 17.93
C PRO A 2 21.54 -15.12 16.84
N HIS A 3 22.30 -15.81 15.99
CA HIS A 3 21.74 -16.66 14.93
C HIS A 3 20.97 -17.85 15.50
N ASP A 4 21.46 -18.41 16.61
CA ASP A 4 20.83 -19.53 17.31
C ASP A 4 19.55 -19.09 18.03
N ALA A 5 19.53 -17.88 18.60
CA ALA A 5 18.35 -17.31 19.25
C ALA A 5 17.17 -17.15 18.26
N LEU A 6 17.45 -16.72 17.03
CA LEU A 6 16.43 -16.62 15.97
C LEU A 6 15.80 -17.99 15.67
N SER A 7 16.62 -19.03 15.54
CA SER A 7 16.11 -20.38 15.26
C SER A 7 15.36 -21.01 16.43
N LYS A 8 15.75 -20.71 17.67
CA LYS A 8 15.18 -21.31 18.89
C LYS A 8 13.93 -20.61 19.40
N HIS A 9 13.75 -19.33 19.11
CA HIS A 9 12.76 -18.49 19.79
C HIS A 9 11.76 -17.81 18.86
N CYS A 10 12.09 -17.62 17.58
CA CYS A 10 11.17 -17.04 16.60
C CYS A 10 10.30 -18.11 15.92
N LYS A 11 9.07 -17.72 15.54
CA LYS A 11 8.19 -18.54 14.68
C LYS A 11 8.51 -18.29 13.21
N LYS A 12 8.45 -19.33 12.37
CA LYS A 12 8.77 -19.25 10.93
C LYS A 12 7.92 -18.22 10.18
N ASP A 13 6.62 -18.13 10.50
CA ASP A 13 5.66 -17.22 9.84
C ASP A 13 6.01 -15.72 9.98
N GLY A 14 6.86 -15.38 10.96
CA GLY A 14 7.27 -14.00 11.22
C GLY A 14 8.73 -13.71 10.86
N VAL A 15 9.36 -14.53 10.01
CA VAL A 15 10.73 -14.33 9.51
C VAL A 15 10.68 -14.16 7.99
N ALA A 16 11.19 -13.04 7.50
CA ALA A 16 11.31 -12.76 6.08
C ALA A 16 12.79 -12.63 5.68
N PHE A 17 13.12 -13.09 4.48
CA PHE A 17 14.43 -12.87 3.87
C PHE A 17 14.29 -11.72 2.89
N CYS A 18 15.05 -10.66 3.11
CA CYS A 18 15.04 -9.50 2.22
C CYS A 18 16.46 -9.25 1.71
N GLU A 19 16.54 -8.94 0.42
CA GLU A 19 17.76 -8.47 -0.19
C GLU A 19 18.03 -7.03 0.23
N VAL A 20 19.23 -6.79 0.75
CA VAL A 20 19.69 -5.47 1.19
C VAL A 20 21.01 -5.19 0.49
N ILE A 21 21.12 -4.02 -0.13
CA ILE A 21 22.36 -3.56 -0.72
C ILE A 21 23.25 -3.01 0.39
N ASP A 22 24.45 -3.53 0.52
CA ASP A 22 25.42 -3.02 1.51
C ASP A 22 26.03 -1.68 1.06
N SER A 23 26.78 -1.03 1.95
CA SER A 23 27.44 0.24 1.67
C SER A 23 28.48 0.17 0.53
N LEU A 24 28.86 -1.03 0.09
CA LEU A 24 29.79 -1.31 -1.00
C LEU A 24 29.06 -1.72 -2.29
N GLY A 25 27.72 -1.64 -2.33
CA GLY A 25 26.91 -1.93 -3.51
C GLY A 25 26.63 -3.42 -3.75
N ARG A 26 26.92 -4.31 -2.78
CA ARG A 26 26.69 -5.75 -2.92
C ARG A 26 25.34 -6.15 -2.35
N THR A 27 24.62 -7.01 -3.05
CA THR A 27 23.36 -7.59 -2.56
C THR A 27 23.64 -8.65 -1.49
N GLN A 28 23.06 -8.47 -0.31
CA GLN A 28 23.11 -9.43 0.80
C GLN A 28 21.71 -9.83 1.24
N GLU A 29 21.50 -11.10 1.50
CA GLU A 29 20.25 -11.58 2.09
C GLU A 29 20.28 -11.39 3.61
N LYS A 30 19.32 -10.65 4.16
CA LYS A 30 19.17 -10.43 5.61
C LYS A 30 17.82 -10.94 6.10
N LYS A 31 17.82 -11.46 7.34
CA LYS A 31 16.60 -11.88 8.03
C LYS A 31 15.95 -10.69 8.73
N PHE A 32 14.69 -10.45 8.40
CA PHE A 32 13.82 -9.52 9.09
C PHE A 32 12.83 -10.31 9.94
N ILE A 33 12.47 -9.76 11.09
CA ILE A 33 11.49 -10.36 12.00
C ILE A 33 10.34 -9.39 12.22
N ASN A 34 9.14 -9.91 12.37
CA ASN A 34 7.99 -9.11 12.78
C ASN A 34 8.02 -8.81 14.29
N GLU A 35 7.17 -7.88 14.71
CA GLU A 35 7.04 -7.44 16.10
C GLU A 35 6.74 -8.60 17.06
N GLY A 36 5.88 -9.53 16.67
CA GLY A 36 5.58 -10.72 17.50
C GLY A 36 6.83 -11.57 17.78
N ASN A 37 7.74 -11.70 16.81
CA ASN A 37 9.02 -12.39 17.01
C ASN A 37 10.04 -11.54 17.76
N LEU A 38 10.00 -10.21 17.61
CA LEU A 38 10.80 -9.29 18.42
C LEU A 38 10.46 -9.45 19.92
N TYR A 39 9.18 -9.40 20.29
CA TYR A 39 8.78 -9.60 21.68
C TYR A 39 9.17 -10.98 22.22
N ARG A 40 9.06 -12.04 21.41
CA ARG A 40 9.54 -13.38 21.80
C ARG A 40 11.03 -13.44 22.12
N LEU A 41 11.84 -12.65 21.40
CA LEU A 41 13.27 -12.55 21.67
C LEU A 41 13.54 -11.74 22.94
N LEU A 42 12.86 -10.59 23.10
CA LEU A 42 13.03 -9.73 24.26
C LEU A 42 12.73 -10.46 25.57
N VAL A 43 11.61 -11.19 25.64
CA VAL A 43 11.20 -11.96 26.84
C VAL A 43 12.13 -13.14 27.15
N LYS A 44 12.92 -13.62 26.18
CA LYS A 44 13.88 -14.72 26.40
C LYS A 44 15.32 -14.24 26.50
N SER A 45 15.54 -12.94 26.34
CA SER A 45 16.87 -12.35 26.30
C SER A 45 17.37 -12.14 27.72
N LYS A 46 18.66 -12.45 27.95
CA LYS A 46 19.36 -12.21 29.22
C LYS A 46 20.11 -10.88 29.22
N LEU A 47 19.78 -9.99 28.28
CA LEU A 47 20.37 -8.65 28.24
C LEU A 47 19.65 -7.77 29.25
N PRO A 48 20.37 -6.92 30.02
CA PRO A 48 19.77 -6.14 31.09
C PRO A 48 18.68 -5.19 30.58
N GLN A 49 18.82 -4.66 29.36
CA GLN A 49 17.79 -3.82 28.73
C GLN A 49 16.51 -4.61 28.40
N ALA A 50 16.66 -5.87 28.00
CA ALA A 50 15.53 -6.72 27.67
C ALA A 50 14.80 -7.19 28.93
N GLU A 51 15.52 -7.49 30.00
CA GLU A 51 14.93 -7.81 31.31
C GLU A 51 14.16 -6.61 31.90
N GLN A 52 14.67 -5.39 31.74
CA GLN A 52 13.96 -4.17 32.14
C GLN A 52 12.66 -3.98 31.34
N PHE A 53 12.71 -4.19 30.03
CA PHE A 53 11.53 -4.12 29.17
C PHE A 53 10.52 -5.22 29.52
N GLU A 54 10.97 -6.46 29.69
CA GLU A 54 10.13 -7.58 30.13
C GLU A 54 9.44 -7.22 31.45
N LYS A 55 10.18 -6.82 32.47
CA LYS A 55 9.62 -6.46 33.77
C LYS A 55 8.55 -5.35 33.64
N TRP A 56 8.86 -4.28 32.90
CA TRP A 56 7.91 -3.21 32.67
C TRP A 56 6.62 -3.71 31.98
N VAL A 57 6.74 -4.55 30.95
CA VAL A 57 5.58 -5.10 30.24
C VAL A 57 4.75 -6.02 31.15
N PHE A 58 5.40 -6.92 31.90
CA PHE A 58 4.71 -7.96 32.69
C PHE A 58 4.16 -7.45 34.03
N ASP A 59 4.84 -6.51 34.68
CA ASP A 59 4.44 -6.02 36.01
C ASP A 59 3.58 -4.75 35.93
N GLU A 60 3.74 -3.93 34.89
CA GLU A 60 3.03 -2.64 34.76
C GLU A 60 2.00 -2.66 33.63
N VAL A 61 2.43 -2.92 32.39
CA VAL A 61 1.57 -2.76 31.21
C VAL A 61 0.45 -3.80 31.17
N LEU A 62 0.78 -5.09 31.19
CA LEU A 62 -0.22 -6.17 31.10
C LEU A 62 -1.19 -6.16 32.29
N PRO A 63 -0.76 -5.95 33.55
CA PRO A 63 -1.69 -5.84 34.67
C PRO A 63 -2.60 -4.62 34.57
N SER A 64 -2.11 -3.49 34.04
CA SER A 64 -2.95 -2.32 33.82
C SER A 64 -4.02 -2.57 32.75
N ILE A 65 -3.63 -3.14 31.60
CA ILE A 65 -4.58 -3.53 30.54
C ILE A 65 -5.60 -4.54 31.08
N ARG A 66 -5.18 -5.54 31.86
CA ARG A 66 -6.09 -6.54 32.43
C ARG A 66 -7.12 -5.93 33.40
N LYS A 67 -6.71 -4.93 34.19
CA LYS A 67 -7.58 -4.30 35.21
C LYS A 67 -8.48 -3.21 34.63
N HIS A 68 -7.94 -2.37 33.75
CA HIS A 68 -8.57 -1.12 33.31
C HIS A 68 -8.94 -1.14 31.81
N GLY A 69 -8.54 -2.17 31.06
CA GLY A 69 -8.79 -2.29 29.62
C GLY A 69 -7.78 -1.54 28.74
N ALA A 70 -6.93 -0.68 29.31
CA ALA A 70 -5.95 0.12 28.59
C ALA A 70 -4.69 0.39 29.42
N TYR A 71 -3.58 0.66 28.74
CA TYR A 71 -2.38 1.25 29.33
C TYR A 71 -2.21 2.67 28.76
N MET A 72 -2.01 3.65 29.63
CA MET A 72 -1.78 5.05 29.26
C MET A 72 -0.53 5.53 30.00
N THR A 73 0.28 6.35 29.33
CA THR A 73 1.46 6.93 29.98
C THR A 73 1.03 7.96 31.03
N PRO A 74 1.82 8.18 32.11
CA PRO A 74 1.47 9.15 33.15
C PRO A 74 1.15 10.56 32.64
N PRO A 75 1.86 11.12 31.63
CA PRO A 75 1.48 12.41 31.03
C PRO A 75 0.09 12.40 30.39
N THR A 76 -0.27 11.32 29.69
CA THR A 76 -1.59 11.16 29.08
C THR A 76 -2.68 11.06 30.14
N ILE A 77 -2.44 10.34 31.24
CA ILE A 77 -3.38 10.24 32.36
C ILE A 77 -3.60 11.61 33.00
N ASN A 78 -2.53 12.37 33.24
CA ASN A 78 -2.64 13.71 33.82
C ASN A 78 -3.40 14.67 32.90
N ALA A 79 -3.13 14.64 31.59
CA ALA A 79 -3.88 15.42 30.62
C ALA A 79 -5.37 15.06 30.65
N LEU A 80 -5.70 13.76 30.74
CA LEU A 80 -7.07 13.27 30.83
C LEU A 80 -7.80 13.71 32.11
N LEU A 81 -7.09 13.72 33.23
CA LEU A 81 -7.63 14.16 34.51
C LEU A 81 -7.85 15.68 34.55
N GLN A 82 -7.04 16.44 33.80
CA GLN A 82 -7.17 17.88 33.69
C GLN A 82 -8.31 18.30 32.76
N ASP A 83 -8.52 17.55 31.68
CA ASP A 83 -9.62 17.79 30.75
C ASP A 83 -10.16 16.45 30.18
N PRO A 84 -11.27 15.95 30.71
CA PRO A 84 -11.86 14.69 30.26
C PRO A 84 -12.45 14.79 28.83
N ASP A 85 -12.74 15.98 28.32
CA ASP A 85 -13.24 16.17 26.95
C ASP A 85 -12.14 15.97 25.88
N LEU A 86 -10.87 15.97 26.29
CA LEU A 86 -9.75 15.59 25.41
C LEU A 86 -9.90 14.17 24.86
N LEU A 87 -10.44 13.23 25.66
CA LEU A 87 -10.64 11.86 25.17
C LEU A 87 -11.70 11.81 24.06
N ILE A 88 -12.77 12.58 24.22
CA ILE A 88 -13.88 12.62 23.26
C ILE A 88 -13.43 13.28 21.96
N SER A 89 -12.70 14.39 22.05
CA SER A 89 -12.16 15.07 20.87
C SER A 89 -11.12 14.23 20.14
N LEU A 90 -10.18 13.60 20.85
CA LEU A 90 -9.20 12.70 20.26
C LEU A 90 -9.86 11.48 19.59
N ALA A 91 -10.83 10.86 20.26
CA ALA A 91 -11.58 9.74 19.70
C ALA A 91 -12.35 10.14 18.44
N SER A 92 -12.93 11.34 18.41
CA SER A 92 -13.64 11.87 17.25
C SER A 92 -12.69 12.12 16.08
N GLN A 93 -11.54 12.75 16.33
CA GLN A 93 -10.51 12.97 15.31
C GLN A 93 -9.99 11.66 14.72
N LEU A 94 -9.69 10.67 15.55
CA LEU A 94 -9.23 9.36 15.08
C LEU A 94 -10.30 8.63 14.26
N LYS A 95 -11.57 8.76 14.65
CA LYS A 95 -12.70 8.21 13.88
C LYS A 95 -12.79 8.88 12.50
N ASP A 96 -12.69 10.20 12.45
CA ASP A 96 -12.77 10.95 11.20
C ASP A 96 -11.57 10.63 10.28
N GLU A 97 -10.38 10.51 10.84
CA GLU A 97 -9.18 10.09 10.09
C GLU A 97 -9.32 8.67 9.53
N GLN A 98 -9.86 7.72 10.31
CA GLN A 98 -10.12 6.37 9.83
C GLN A 98 -11.13 6.35 8.69
N LEU A 99 -12.22 7.11 8.80
CA LEU A 99 -13.21 7.22 7.73
C LEU A 99 -12.61 7.84 6.47
N ALA A 100 -11.84 8.92 6.62
CA ALA A 100 -11.14 9.55 5.50
C ALA A 100 -10.17 8.57 4.80
N ARG A 101 -9.42 7.78 5.58
CA ARG A 101 -8.50 6.76 5.06
C ARG A 101 -9.25 5.65 4.31
N GLN A 102 -10.37 5.15 4.86
CA GLN A 102 -11.20 4.15 4.18
C GLN A 102 -11.76 4.68 2.86
N VAL A 103 -12.26 5.92 2.84
CA VAL A 103 -12.74 6.55 1.60
C VAL A 103 -11.61 6.70 0.58
N ALA A 104 -10.43 7.13 1.01
CA ALA A 104 -9.26 7.25 0.15
C ALA A 104 -8.80 5.90 -0.41
N GLU A 105 -8.83 4.84 0.39
CA GLU A 105 -8.52 3.47 -0.05
C GLU A 105 -9.55 2.97 -1.08
N GLN A 106 -10.85 3.18 -0.84
CA GLN A 106 -11.89 2.82 -1.81
C GLN A 106 -11.75 3.60 -3.13
N ASN A 107 -11.47 4.91 -3.05
CA ASN A 107 -11.25 5.72 -4.24
C ASN A 107 -10.03 5.24 -5.03
N ASN A 108 -8.93 4.91 -4.35
CA ASN A 108 -7.74 4.34 -5.00
C ASN A 108 -8.03 3.01 -5.69
N LEU A 109 -8.82 2.13 -5.06
CA LEU A 109 -9.22 0.87 -5.67
C LEU A 109 -10.05 1.11 -6.93
N MET A 110 -11.03 2.01 -6.87
CA MET A 110 -11.88 2.35 -8.02
C MET A 110 -11.06 2.98 -9.16
N LEU A 111 -10.16 3.92 -8.83
CA LEU A 111 -9.22 4.52 -9.79
C LEU A 111 -8.34 3.45 -10.44
N THR A 112 -7.81 2.51 -9.65
CA THR A 112 -6.98 1.41 -10.15
C THR A 112 -7.75 0.52 -11.12
N GLN A 113 -9.03 0.23 -10.83
CA GLN A 113 -9.91 -0.51 -11.75
C GLN A 113 -10.15 0.24 -13.06
N GLN A 114 -10.47 1.54 -12.98
CA GLN A 114 -10.66 2.37 -14.18
C GLN A 114 -9.39 2.46 -15.02
N VAL A 115 -8.22 2.58 -14.38
CA VAL A 115 -6.92 2.56 -15.06
C VAL A 115 -6.70 1.21 -15.74
N ALA A 116 -7.03 0.09 -15.10
CA ALA A 116 -6.91 -1.23 -15.72
C ALA A 116 -7.85 -1.40 -16.94
N GLU A 117 -9.10 -0.95 -16.84
CA GLU A 117 -10.04 -0.95 -17.97
C GLU A 117 -9.54 -0.06 -19.11
N ASN A 118 -9.09 1.15 -18.80
CA ASN A 118 -8.58 2.08 -19.81
C ASN A 118 -7.26 1.60 -20.41
N ALA A 119 -6.40 0.93 -19.64
CA ALA A 119 -5.16 0.33 -20.14
C ALA A 119 -5.46 -0.73 -21.21
N SER A 120 -6.49 -1.56 -21.05
CA SER A 120 -6.89 -2.53 -22.08
C SER A 120 -7.40 -1.85 -23.35
N LYS A 121 -8.18 -0.76 -23.23
CA LYS A 121 -8.63 0.06 -24.37
C LYS A 121 -7.47 0.73 -25.09
N ILE A 122 -6.51 1.28 -24.36
CA ILE A 122 -5.30 1.90 -24.92
C ILE A 122 -4.44 0.85 -25.61
N THR A 123 -4.27 -0.33 -25.01
CA THR A 123 -3.52 -1.45 -25.61
C THR A 123 -4.14 -1.88 -26.95
N TYR A 124 -5.47 -1.96 -27.03
CA TYR A 124 -6.18 -2.24 -28.29
C TYR A 124 -5.94 -1.16 -29.35
N LEU A 125 -6.01 0.12 -28.96
CA LEU A 125 -5.72 1.24 -29.86
C LEU A 125 -4.27 1.22 -30.34
N ASP A 126 -3.30 0.99 -29.45
CA ASP A 126 -1.88 0.89 -29.79
C ASP A 126 -1.59 -0.29 -30.72
N GLN A 127 -2.25 -1.44 -30.51
CA GLN A 127 -2.11 -2.60 -31.39
C GLN A 127 -2.62 -2.32 -32.81
N ILE A 128 -3.74 -1.60 -32.95
CA ILE A 128 -4.26 -1.19 -34.26
C ILE A 128 -3.32 -0.17 -34.91
N LEU A 129 -2.85 0.82 -34.15
CA LEU A 129 -1.92 1.84 -34.65
C LEU A 129 -0.55 1.26 -35.06
N GLN A 130 -0.13 0.14 -34.47
CA GLN A 130 1.09 -0.58 -34.84
C GLN A 130 0.92 -1.47 -36.08
N SER A 131 -0.30 -1.90 -36.42
CA SER A 131 -0.53 -2.64 -37.66
C SER A 131 -0.33 -1.71 -38.86
N LYS A 132 0.68 -1.99 -39.69
CA LYS A 132 1.01 -1.21 -40.89
C LYS A 132 0.15 -1.59 -42.11
N ASP A 133 -0.86 -2.43 -41.92
CA ASP A 133 -1.74 -2.89 -42.99
C ASP A 133 -2.74 -1.80 -43.35
N THR A 134 -2.99 -1.63 -44.66
CA THR A 134 -3.93 -0.64 -45.16
C THR A 134 -5.37 -1.09 -44.88
N VAL A 135 -6.05 -0.44 -43.93
CA VAL A 135 -7.47 -0.67 -43.70
C VAL A 135 -8.29 0.16 -44.70
N THR A 136 -9.35 -0.43 -45.26
CA THR A 136 -10.20 0.30 -46.21
C THR A 136 -10.97 1.42 -45.51
N VAL A 137 -11.09 2.58 -46.18
CA VAL A 137 -11.78 3.78 -45.63
C VAL A 137 -13.21 3.48 -45.20
N SER A 138 -13.89 2.55 -45.88
CA SER A 138 -15.25 2.13 -45.55
C SER A 138 -15.36 1.40 -44.22
N GLN A 139 -14.34 0.62 -43.86
CA GLN A 139 -14.34 -0.19 -42.65
C GLN A 139 -14.07 0.69 -41.42
N ILE A 140 -13.10 1.61 -41.54
CA ILE A 140 -12.86 2.65 -40.53
C ILE A 140 -14.12 3.52 -40.36
N ALA A 141 -14.75 3.95 -41.46
CA ALA A 141 -15.95 4.78 -41.37
C ALA A 141 -17.09 4.06 -40.62
N ALA A 142 -17.28 2.77 -40.87
CA ALA A 142 -18.28 1.95 -40.16
C ALA A 142 -17.99 1.85 -38.65
N ASP A 143 -16.72 1.67 -38.26
CA ASP A 143 -16.31 1.59 -36.84
C ASP A 143 -16.59 2.89 -36.06
N TYR A 144 -16.50 4.05 -36.73
CA TYR A 144 -16.86 5.35 -36.16
C TYR A 144 -18.34 5.74 -36.39
N GLY A 145 -19.17 4.86 -36.97
CA GLY A 145 -20.59 5.14 -37.26
C GLY A 145 -20.82 6.19 -38.36
N LEU A 146 -19.84 6.40 -39.23
CA LEU A 146 -19.87 7.37 -40.33
C LEU A 146 -20.01 6.67 -41.69
N SER A 147 -20.56 7.38 -42.67
CA SER A 147 -20.45 6.94 -44.06
C SER A 147 -19.05 7.24 -44.60
N ALA A 148 -18.53 6.36 -45.46
CA ALA A 148 -17.22 6.56 -46.10
C ALA A 148 -17.10 7.94 -46.79
N VAL A 149 -18.20 8.43 -47.37
CA VAL A 149 -18.28 9.77 -47.99
C VAL A 149 -18.12 10.88 -46.97
N ARG A 150 -18.76 10.76 -45.80
CA ARG A 150 -18.66 11.75 -44.72
C ARG A 150 -17.27 11.76 -44.09
N LEU A 151 -16.69 10.58 -43.87
CA LEU A 151 -15.32 10.46 -43.36
C LEU A 151 -14.31 11.08 -44.33
N ASN A 152 -14.41 10.80 -45.64
CA ASN A 152 -13.55 11.42 -46.66
C ASN A 152 -13.67 12.95 -46.69
N LYS A 153 -14.87 13.50 -46.47
CA LYS A 153 -15.08 14.95 -46.39
C LYS A 153 -14.35 15.55 -45.19
N ILE A 154 -14.45 14.93 -44.02
CA ILE A 154 -13.74 15.36 -42.81
C ILE A 154 -12.22 15.29 -43.02
N LEU A 155 -11.70 14.19 -43.57
CA LEU A 155 -10.27 14.03 -43.84
C LEU A 155 -9.74 15.03 -44.88
N LYS A 156 -10.59 15.46 -45.82
CA LYS A 156 -10.30 16.54 -46.78
C LYS A 156 -10.20 17.90 -46.09
N ASP A 157 -11.14 18.21 -45.21
CA ASP A 157 -11.20 19.49 -44.50
C ASP A 157 -10.03 19.63 -43.52
N GLU A 158 -9.65 18.53 -42.85
CA GLU A 158 -8.47 18.42 -41.96
C GLU A 158 -7.13 18.28 -42.73
N LYS A 159 -7.16 18.26 -44.07
CA LYS A 159 -5.97 18.17 -44.95
C LYS A 159 -5.02 16.98 -44.68
N VAL A 160 -5.55 15.88 -44.16
CA VAL A 160 -4.78 14.65 -43.82
C VAL A 160 -4.88 13.53 -44.88
N GLN A 161 -5.66 13.75 -45.94
CA GLN A 161 -5.75 12.81 -47.07
C GLN A 161 -4.66 13.04 -48.13
N TYR A 162 -4.13 11.96 -48.70
CA TYR A 162 -3.17 11.97 -49.80
C TYR A 162 -3.70 11.11 -50.96
N LYS A 163 -3.37 11.50 -52.19
CA LYS A 163 -3.76 10.74 -53.37
C LYS A 163 -2.93 9.46 -53.42
N VAL A 164 -3.58 8.32 -53.22
CA VAL A 164 -2.99 7.01 -53.49
C VAL A 164 -3.22 6.70 -54.97
N ASN A 165 -2.20 6.20 -55.66
CA ASN A 165 -2.18 5.98 -57.11
C ASN A 165 -3.37 5.20 -57.63
#